data_AF-X1SQL9-F1
#
_entry.id   AF-X1SQL9-F1
#
_cell.length_a   1.000
_cell.length_b   1.000
_cell.length_c   1.000
_cell.angle_alpha   90.00
_cell.angle_beta   90.00
_cell.angle_gamma   90.00
#
_symmetry.space_group_name_H-M   'P 1'
#
loop_
_entity.id
_entity.type
_entity.pdbx_description
1 polymer ?
#
loop_
_entity_poly.entity_id
_entity_poly.type
_entity_poly.pdbx_seq_one_letter_code
_entity_poly.pdbx_strand_id
1 'polypeptide(L)'
;GYIHSMTDFFVSSAGIMGTETTIGGFGEYEPDETPEFLRVRKAMQYADDLDQFVKMMEKKNNGGYANSWLLASAHTGEIMRLELGLRYQNVERKLDGYFIGYNAPVDPRIRNLECSDTGYLDIRMPSGARRVRLTQLMEEHYGEIDIKVAQEVLSDHY
;
A
#
# COMPACT_ATOMS: atom_id res chain seq x y z
N GLY A 1 8.73 -14.31 16.65
CA GLY A 1 7.82 -15.42 16.34
C GLY A 1 6.54 -14.95 15.67
N TYR A 2 6.63 -13.99 14.75
CA TYR A 2 5.48 -13.58 13.93
C TYR A 2 5.34 -14.51 12.73
N ILE A 3 4.10 -14.78 12.32
CA ILE A 3 3.79 -15.58 11.12
C ILE A 3 3.43 -14.71 9.91
N HIS A 4 3.65 -13.39 9.98
CA HIS A 4 3.59 -12.47 8.85
C HIS A 4 4.62 -11.35 9.08
N SER A 5 4.83 -10.46 8.09
CA SER A 5 5.95 -9.52 8.09
C SER A 5 5.74 -8.31 9.02
N MET A 6 4.51 -7.81 9.18
CA MET A 6 4.11 -6.67 10.03
C MET A 6 4.62 -5.30 9.55
N THR A 7 5.78 -5.25 8.89
CA THR A 7 6.17 -4.11 8.02
C THR A 7 5.58 -4.25 6.62
N ASP A 8 5.18 -5.48 6.31
CA ASP A 8 4.94 -6.11 5.03
C ASP A 8 5.86 -5.68 3.87
N PHE A 9 6.82 -6.56 3.59
CA PHE A 9 7.49 -6.68 2.31
C PHE A 9 7.51 -8.17 1.97
N PHE A 10 7.08 -8.53 0.76
CA PHE A 10 7.05 -9.92 0.35
C PHE A 10 7.25 -10.14 -1.14
N VAL A 11 7.70 -11.36 -1.44
CA VAL A 11 7.72 -11.95 -2.78
C VAL A 11 7.14 -13.36 -2.65
N SER A 12 6.08 -13.65 -3.43
CA SER A 12 5.43 -14.96 -3.45
C SER A 12 5.98 -15.84 -4.59
N SER A 13 5.71 -17.15 -4.52
CA SER A 13 6.07 -18.07 -5.60
C SER A 13 5.26 -17.85 -6.89
N ALA A 14 4.12 -17.18 -6.81
CA ALA A 14 3.30 -16.77 -7.96
C ALA A 14 3.82 -15.48 -8.63
N GLY A 15 4.99 -14.97 -8.22
CA GLY A 15 5.57 -13.75 -8.79
C GLY A 15 4.89 -12.46 -8.34
N ILE A 16 3.98 -12.52 -7.36
CA ILE A 16 3.40 -11.33 -6.72
C ILE A 16 4.40 -10.79 -5.71
N MET A 17 4.71 -9.51 -5.82
CA MET A 17 5.52 -8.74 -4.88
C MET A 17 4.62 -7.69 -4.23
N GLY A 18 4.89 -7.36 -2.98
CA GLY A 18 4.10 -6.34 -2.30
C GLY A 18 4.77 -5.73 -1.09
N THR A 19 4.38 -4.49 -0.82
CA THR A 19 4.64 -3.79 0.43
C THR A 19 3.45 -2.89 0.77
N GLU A 20 3.39 -2.35 1.98
CA GLU A 20 2.27 -1.52 2.43
C GLU A 20 2.75 -0.27 3.15
N THR A 21 1.87 0.72 3.23
CA THR A 21 1.95 1.73 4.29
C THR A 21 0.60 1.85 4.97
N THR A 22 0.61 1.77 6.29
CA THR A 22 -0.62 1.86 7.09
C THR A 22 -1.27 3.22 6.94
N ILE A 23 -2.58 3.26 6.70
CA ILE A 23 -3.33 4.50 6.59
C ILE A 23 -3.46 5.13 7.97
N GLY A 24 -2.87 6.31 8.16
CA GLY A 24 -2.99 7.06 9.40
C GLY A 24 -4.41 7.58 9.62
N GLY A 25 -4.81 7.71 10.89
CA GLY A 25 -6.09 8.31 11.26
C GLY A 25 -7.34 7.48 10.95
N PHE A 26 -7.19 6.24 10.45
CA PHE A 26 -8.30 5.32 10.17
C PHE A 26 -9.02 4.91 11.46
N GLY A 27 -10.36 4.97 11.45
CA GLY A 27 -11.18 4.79 12.66
C GLY A 27 -12.28 3.72 12.57
N GLU A 28 -12.48 3.09 11.42
CA GLU A 28 -13.55 2.12 11.22
C GLU A 28 -13.11 0.70 11.60
N TYR A 29 -14.03 -0.13 12.10
CA TYR A 29 -13.72 -1.51 12.49
C TYR A 29 -14.96 -2.39 12.57
N GLU A 30 -14.89 -3.61 12.04
CA GLU A 30 -15.94 -4.63 12.15
C GLU A 30 -15.43 -5.85 12.94
N PRO A 31 -15.77 -5.99 14.23
CA PRO A 31 -15.13 -6.97 15.12
C PRO A 31 -15.34 -8.43 14.74
N ASP A 32 -16.40 -8.74 14.00
CA ASP A 32 -16.79 -10.10 13.63
C ASP A 32 -16.20 -10.57 12.28
N GLU A 33 -15.45 -9.70 11.61
CA GLU A 33 -14.81 -9.97 10.32
C GLU A 33 -13.32 -10.36 10.46
N THR A 34 -12.68 -10.67 9.34
CA THR A 34 -11.34 -11.27 9.32
C THR A 34 -10.22 -10.22 9.40
N PRO A 35 -9.25 -10.39 10.33
CA PRO A 35 -8.13 -9.46 10.47
C PRO A 35 -7.19 -9.51 9.27
N GLU A 36 -6.58 -8.35 9.00
CA GLU A 36 -5.62 -8.12 7.91
C GLU A 36 -4.57 -9.23 7.82
N PHE A 37 -3.87 -9.54 8.91
CA PHE A 37 -2.75 -10.48 8.87
C PHE A 37 -3.13 -11.88 8.36
N LEU A 38 -4.39 -12.31 8.57
CA LEU A 38 -4.89 -13.58 8.08
C LEU A 38 -5.28 -13.48 6.60
N ARG A 39 -5.82 -12.33 6.17
CA ARG A 39 -6.14 -12.05 4.77
C ARG A 39 -4.86 -11.98 3.93
N VAL A 40 -3.86 -11.18 4.33
CA VAL A 40 -2.60 -11.05 3.59
C VAL A 40 -1.84 -12.36 3.54
N ARG A 41 -1.77 -13.11 4.66
CA ARG A 41 -1.05 -14.41 4.64
C ARG A 41 -1.71 -15.40 3.69
N LYS A 42 -3.04 -15.41 3.60
CA LYS A 42 -3.75 -16.24 2.62
C LYS A 42 -3.53 -15.74 1.20
N ALA A 43 -3.61 -14.43 0.97
CA ALA A 43 -3.38 -13.84 -0.35
C ALA A 43 -1.96 -14.15 -0.86
N MET A 44 -0.94 -13.95 -0.03
CA MET A 44 0.45 -14.29 -0.35
C MET A 44 0.66 -15.79 -0.64
N GLN A 45 -0.13 -16.66 0.00
CA GLN A 45 0.02 -18.12 -0.12
C GLN A 45 -0.73 -18.71 -1.31
N TYR A 46 -1.88 -18.14 -1.67
CA TYR A 46 -2.83 -18.78 -2.59
C TYR A 46 -3.27 -17.92 -3.77
N ALA A 47 -2.93 -16.63 -3.83
CA ALA A 47 -3.24 -15.81 -4.99
C ALA A 47 -2.28 -16.14 -6.15
N ASP A 48 -2.83 -16.39 -7.33
CA ASP A 48 -2.06 -16.61 -8.56
C ASP A 48 -1.73 -15.30 -9.29
N ASP A 49 -2.51 -14.24 -9.05
CA ASP A 49 -2.37 -12.93 -9.70
C ASP A 49 -2.84 -11.79 -8.78
N LEU A 50 -2.66 -10.54 -9.23
CA LEU A 50 -3.03 -9.36 -8.46
C LEU A 50 -4.56 -9.26 -8.25
N ASP A 51 -5.38 -9.79 -9.15
CA ASP A 51 -6.85 -9.73 -9.02
C ASP A 51 -7.33 -10.68 -7.93
N GLN A 52 -6.77 -11.89 -7.88
CA GLN A 52 -7.00 -12.83 -6.80
C GLN A 52 -6.50 -12.27 -5.48
N PHE A 53 -5.32 -11.62 -5.47
CA PHE A 53 -4.80 -10.97 -4.25
C PHE A 53 -5.81 -9.95 -3.70
N VAL A 54 -6.30 -9.05 -4.56
CA VAL A 54 -7.32 -8.04 -4.19
C VAL A 54 -8.59 -8.72 -3.65
N LYS A 55 -9.16 -9.70 -4.37
CA LYS A 55 -10.36 -10.43 -3.92
C LYS A 55 -10.17 -11.10 -2.56
N MET A 56 -8.99 -11.66 -2.30
CA MET A 56 -8.68 -12.31 -1.03
C MET A 56 -8.51 -11.30 0.10
N MET A 57 -7.94 -10.13 -0.19
CA MET A 57 -7.80 -9.03 0.77
C MET A 57 -9.14 -8.37 1.12
N GLU A 58 -10.06 -8.26 0.18
CA GLU A 58 -11.39 -7.68 0.42
C GLU A 58 -12.32 -8.61 1.20
N LYS A 59 -12.14 -9.92 1.04
CA LYS A 59 -13.02 -10.92 1.62
C LYS A 59 -13.02 -10.83 3.14
N LYS A 60 -14.19 -10.54 3.70
CA LYS A 60 -14.40 -10.43 5.16
C LYS A 60 -13.43 -9.43 5.78
N ASN A 61 -13.24 -8.28 5.14
CA ASN A 61 -12.38 -7.24 5.66
C ASN A 61 -12.99 -6.63 6.94
N ASN A 62 -12.21 -6.60 8.03
CA ASN A 62 -12.62 -6.00 9.29
C ASN A 62 -12.20 -4.54 9.47
N GLY A 63 -11.49 -3.94 8.51
CA GLY A 63 -10.95 -2.57 8.62
C GLY A 63 -9.78 -2.43 9.59
N GLY A 64 -9.47 -3.47 10.37
CA GLY A 64 -8.30 -3.49 11.24
C GLY A 64 -7.04 -3.46 10.40
N TYR A 65 -6.12 -2.56 10.75
CA TYR A 65 -4.88 -2.33 10.03
C TYR A 65 -5.11 -1.98 8.55
N ALA A 66 -5.90 -0.94 8.27
CA ALA A 66 -6.13 -0.44 6.91
C ALA A 66 -4.82 0.09 6.28
N ASN A 67 -4.55 -0.28 5.03
CA ASN A 67 -3.29 0.09 4.35
C ASN A 67 -3.53 0.52 2.90
N SER A 68 -2.55 1.27 2.38
CA SER A 68 -2.28 1.38 0.96
C SER A 68 -1.23 0.31 0.59
N TRP A 69 -1.68 -0.76 -0.07
CA TRP A 69 -0.85 -1.84 -0.60
C TRP A 69 -0.27 -1.46 -1.95
N LEU A 70 1.06 -1.54 -2.08
CA LEU A 70 1.80 -1.36 -3.33
C LEU A 70 2.23 -2.74 -3.80
N LEU A 71 1.61 -3.21 -4.88
CA LEU A 71 1.77 -4.56 -5.40
C LEU A 71 2.41 -4.52 -6.79
N ALA A 72 3.07 -5.61 -7.17
CA ALA A 72 3.63 -5.78 -8.49
C ALA A 72 3.58 -7.25 -8.93
N SER A 73 3.50 -7.48 -10.24
CA SER A 73 3.57 -8.81 -10.84
C SER A 73 4.84 -8.96 -11.68
N ALA A 74 5.69 -9.90 -11.30
CA ALA A 74 6.89 -10.25 -12.06
C ALA A 74 6.57 -10.88 -13.43
N HIS A 75 5.35 -11.40 -13.61
CA HIS A 75 4.95 -12.07 -14.85
C HIS A 75 4.43 -11.10 -15.91
N THR A 76 3.73 -10.04 -15.49
CA THR A 76 3.12 -9.07 -16.41
C THR A 76 3.86 -7.75 -16.46
N GLY A 77 4.70 -7.43 -15.46
CA GLY A 77 5.29 -6.11 -15.27
C GLY A 77 4.30 -5.07 -14.74
N GLU A 78 3.07 -5.46 -14.42
CA GLU A 78 2.06 -4.55 -13.84
C GLU A 78 2.41 -4.18 -12.40
N ILE A 79 2.26 -2.90 -12.07
CA ILE A 79 2.22 -2.40 -10.70
C ILE A 79 0.80 -1.97 -10.33
N MET A 80 0.44 -2.10 -9.06
CA MET A 80 -0.88 -1.79 -8.53
C MET A 80 -0.78 -1.07 -7.19
N ARG A 81 -1.67 -0.10 -6.96
CA ARG A 81 -1.99 0.38 -5.62
C ARG A 81 -3.41 -0.05 -5.25
N LEU A 82 -3.54 -0.82 -4.18
CA LEU A 82 -4.81 -1.12 -3.52
C LEU A 82 -4.88 -0.32 -2.22
N GLU A 83 -5.76 0.67 -2.15
CA GLU A 83 -6.10 1.32 -0.89
C GLU A 83 -7.35 0.63 -0.33
N LEU A 84 -7.21 0.01 0.84
CA LEU A 84 -8.26 -0.80 1.43
C LEU A 84 -8.69 -0.19 2.76
N GLY A 85 -9.75 0.62 2.72
CA GLY A 85 -10.56 1.01 3.88
C GLY A 85 -11.51 -0.11 4.28
N LEU A 86 -12.54 0.17 5.07
CA LEU A 86 -13.53 -0.83 5.48
C LEU A 86 -14.66 -0.92 4.45
N ARG A 87 -15.26 0.24 4.13
CA ARG A 87 -16.40 0.42 3.23
C ARG A 87 -15.97 0.86 1.84
N TYR A 88 -14.86 1.59 1.74
CA TYR A 88 -14.33 2.08 0.49
C TYR A 88 -12.99 1.44 0.15
N GLN A 89 -12.78 1.27 -1.15
CA GLN A 89 -11.54 0.76 -1.71
C GLN A 89 -11.24 1.48 -3.02
N ASN A 90 -9.95 1.52 -3.34
CA ASN A 90 -9.46 2.06 -4.61
C ASN A 90 -8.38 1.14 -5.16
N VAL A 91 -8.47 0.82 -6.45
CA VAL A 91 -7.48 0.01 -7.16
C VAL A 91 -7.00 0.81 -8.37
N GLU A 92 -5.72 1.15 -8.38
CA GLU A 92 -5.05 1.78 -9.50
C GLU A 92 -3.99 0.83 -10.05
N ARG A 93 -3.83 0.79 -11.37
CA ARG A 93 -2.89 -0.09 -12.08
C ARG A 93 -2.09 0.70 -13.09
N LYS A 94 -0.83 0.33 -13.28
CA LYS A 94 0.04 0.88 -14.32
C LYS A 94 0.96 -0.19 -14.87
N LEU A 95 1.35 -0.04 -16.13
CA LEU A 95 2.43 -0.81 -16.75
C LEU A 95 3.76 -0.04 -16.72
N ASP A 96 3.71 1.26 -16.45
CA ASP A 96 4.85 2.15 -16.36
C ASP A 96 4.70 3.17 -15.23
N GLY A 97 5.80 3.85 -14.90
CA GLY A 97 5.85 4.85 -13.84
C GLY A 97 5.95 4.22 -12.45
N TYR A 98 5.28 4.85 -11.47
CA TYR A 98 5.47 4.52 -10.06
C TYR A 98 4.20 4.67 -9.22
N PHE A 99 4.23 4.07 -8.04
CA PHE A 99 3.40 4.41 -6.89
C PHE A 99 4.30 4.70 -5.69
N ILE A 100 3.86 5.62 -4.83
CA ILE A 100 4.53 5.95 -3.56
C ILE A 100 3.57 5.71 -2.39
N GLY A 101 4.12 5.18 -1.30
CA GLY A 101 3.41 4.97 -0.02
C GLY A 101 3.90 5.97 1.02
N TYR A 102 2.98 6.61 1.74
CA TYR A 102 3.28 7.68 2.68
C TYR A 102 2.27 7.78 3.83
N ASN A 103 1.62 6.66 4.18
CA ASN A 103 0.66 6.55 5.29
C ASN A 103 -0.58 7.45 5.22
N ALA A 104 -1.00 7.86 4.02
CA ALA A 104 -2.28 8.52 3.80
C ALA A 104 -2.88 8.07 2.46
N PRO A 105 -4.20 7.85 2.37
CA PRO A 105 -4.83 7.38 1.16
C PRO A 105 -5.03 8.52 0.16
N VAL A 106 -4.91 8.19 -1.12
CA VAL A 106 -5.22 9.08 -2.24
C VAL A 106 -6.71 9.21 -2.41
N ASP A 107 -7.47 8.12 -2.27
CA ASP A 107 -8.93 8.11 -2.39
C ASP A 107 -9.58 9.05 -1.37
N PRO A 108 -10.27 10.11 -1.82
CA PRO A 108 -10.93 11.06 -0.92
C PRO A 108 -12.07 10.43 -0.11
N ARG A 109 -12.66 9.32 -0.55
CA ARG A 109 -13.72 8.61 0.19
C ARG A 109 -13.13 7.98 1.45
N ILE A 110 -12.06 7.20 1.31
CA ILE A 110 -11.36 6.60 2.46
C ILE A 110 -10.84 7.73 3.37
N ARG A 111 -10.17 8.72 2.78
CA ARG A 111 -9.55 9.83 3.52
C ARG A 111 -10.55 10.66 4.34
N ASN A 112 -11.72 10.94 3.80
CA ASN A 112 -12.66 11.89 4.41
C ASN A 112 -13.83 11.22 5.14
N LEU A 113 -14.13 9.95 4.84
CA LEU A 113 -15.29 9.24 5.41
C LEU A 113 -14.91 8.13 6.39
N GLU A 114 -13.66 7.65 6.37
CA GLU A 114 -13.20 6.56 7.25
C GLU A 114 -11.97 6.93 8.08
N CYS A 115 -11.39 8.10 7.81
CA CYS A 115 -10.25 8.65 8.55
C CYS A 115 -10.62 9.99 9.20
N SER A 116 -9.90 10.32 10.28
CA SER A 116 -9.97 11.61 10.96
C SER A 116 -9.04 12.64 10.30
N ASP A 117 -7.77 12.69 10.72
CA ASP A 117 -6.72 13.46 10.06
C ASP A 117 -5.58 12.54 9.62
N THR A 118 -5.27 12.60 8.33
CA THR A 118 -4.23 11.78 7.69
C THR A 118 -2.96 12.58 7.40
N GLY A 119 -2.98 13.91 7.60
CA GLY A 119 -1.89 14.81 7.23
C GLY A 119 -1.65 14.94 5.73
N TYR A 120 -2.55 14.43 4.87
CA TYR A 120 -2.36 14.34 3.41
C TYR A 120 -1.99 15.68 2.73
N LEU A 121 -2.60 16.79 3.19
CA LEU A 121 -2.35 18.15 2.67
C LEU A 121 -1.44 18.99 3.57
N ASP A 122 -1.02 18.49 4.74
CA ASP A 122 -0.21 19.25 5.68
C ASP A 122 1.25 18.79 5.64
N ILE A 123 2.12 19.58 5.01
CA ILE A 123 3.56 19.30 4.93
C ILE A 123 4.27 19.34 6.29
N ARG A 124 3.62 19.83 7.35
CA ARG A 124 4.16 19.79 8.71
C ARG A 124 3.94 18.42 9.35
N MET A 125 3.10 17.57 8.76
CA MET A 125 2.88 16.20 9.18
C MET A 125 3.72 15.23 8.33
N PRO A 126 4.19 14.10 8.91
CA PRO A 126 5.05 13.15 8.20
C PRO A 126 4.45 12.63 6.88
N SER A 127 3.15 12.38 6.81
CA SER A 127 2.48 11.89 5.59
C SER A 127 2.48 12.93 4.48
N GLY A 128 2.15 14.18 4.80
CA GLY A 128 2.18 15.29 3.83
C GLY A 128 3.60 15.62 3.37
N ALA A 129 4.57 15.66 4.28
CA ALA A 129 5.98 15.88 3.96
C ALA A 129 6.52 14.79 3.01
N ARG A 130 6.33 13.51 3.36
CA ARG A 130 6.76 12.37 2.53
C ARG A 130 6.05 12.34 1.18
N ARG A 131 4.75 12.67 1.12
CA ARG A 131 4.03 12.75 -0.16
C ARG A 131 4.72 13.74 -1.11
N VAL A 132 5.10 14.92 -0.62
CA VAL A 132 5.80 15.92 -1.44
C VAL A 132 7.20 15.46 -1.79
N ARG A 133 8.01 15.04 -0.80
CA ARG A 133 9.41 14.66 -1.01
C ARG A 133 9.57 13.45 -1.90
N LEU A 134 8.79 12.38 -1.68
CA LEU A 134 8.83 11.19 -2.51
C LEU A 134 8.36 11.49 -3.95
N THR A 135 7.37 12.36 -4.14
CA THR A 135 6.96 12.75 -5.50
C THR A 135 8.10 13.45 -6.23
N GLN A 136 8.81 14.38 -5.58
CA GLN A 136 9.97 15.06 -6.17
C GLN A 136 11.07 14.07 -6.56
N LEU A 137 11.39 13.11 -5.69
CA LEU A 137 12.39 12.08 -5.97
C LEU A 137 11.98 11.16 -7.13
N MET A 138 10.70 10.81 -7.22
CA MET A 138 10.19 10.00 -8.34
C MET A 138 10.15 10.78 -9.66
N GLU A 139 9.95 12.09 -9.62
CA GLU A 139 10.06 12.96 -10.80
C GLU A 139 11.53 13.14 -11.23
N GLU A 140 12.44 13.33 -10.27
CA GLU A 140 13.88 13.47 -10.51
C GLU A 140 14.50 12.22 -11.16
N HIS A 141 14.09 11.04 -10.69
CA HIS A 141 14.63 9.76 -11.16
C HIS A 141 13.69 9.01 -12.12
N TYR A 142 12.72 9.68 -12.74
CA TYR A 142 11.72 9.01 -13.55
C TYR A 142 12.34 8.24 -14.73
N GLY A 143 12.11 6.92 -14.78
CA GLY A 143 12.68 6.04 -15.81
C GLY A 143 14.14 5.61 -15.56
N GLU A 144 14.76 6.10 -14.48
CA GLU A 144 16.15 5.83 -14.12
C GLU A 144 16.28 5.13 -12.75
N ILE A 145 15.16 4.71 -12.14
CA ILE A 145 15.17 4.00 -10.86
C ILE A 145 15.83 2.63 -11.03
N ASP A 146 17.07 2.52 -10.57
CA ASP A 146 17.80 1.29 -10.37
C ASP A 146 17.95 0.96 -8.88
N ILE A 147 18.72 -0.10 -8.55
CA ILE A 147 18.95 -0.51 -7.16
C ILE A 147 19.61 0.60 -6.34
N LYS A 148 20.54 1.35 -6.94
CA LYS A 148 21.28 2.39 -6.23
C LYS A 148 20.39 3.59 -5.94
N VAL A 149 19.64 4.06 -6.94
CA VAL A 149 18.65 5.13 -6.77
C VAL A 149 17.60 4.73 -5.75
N ALA A 150 17.09 3.49 -5.80
CA ALA A 150 16.12 3.00 -4.81
C ALA A 150 16.68 3.04 -3.38
N GLN A 151 17.95 2.66 -3.18
CA GLN A 151 18.61 2.75 -1.88
C GLN A 151 18.75 4.21 -1.41
N GLU A 152 19.15 5.11 -2.30
CA GLU A 152 19.26 6.55 -2.00
C GLU A 152 17.90 7.11 -1.56
N VAL A 153 16.83 6.85 -2.32
CA VAL A 153 15.45 7.28 -1.99
C VAL A 153 14.99 6.71 -0.64
N LEU A 154 15.21 5.42 -0.36
CA LEU A 154 14.81 4.80 0.90
C LEU A 154 15.60 5.31 2.11
N SER A 155 16.83 5.78 1.88
CA SER A 155 17.70 6.37 2.91
C SER A 155 17.54 7.90 3.06
N ASP A 156 16.61 8.51 2.31
CA ASP A 156 16.38 9.96 2.38
C ASP A 156 15.91 10.37 3.77
N HIS A 157 16.59 11.37 4.34
CA HIS A 157 16.36 11.88 5.70
C HIS A 157 16.27 13.41 5.71
N TYR A 158 15.90 14.01 4.57
CA TYR A 158 15.80 15.45 4.36
C TYR A 158 14.65 16.08 5.16
#